data_AF-A0A3B1DMT6-F1
#
_entry.id   AF-A0A3B1DMT6-F1
#
_cell.length_a   1.000
_cell.length_b   1.000
_cell.length_c   1.000
_cell.angle_alpha   90.00
_cell.angle_beta   90.00
_cell.angle_gamma   90.00
#
_symmetry.space_group_name_H-M   'P 1'
#
loop_
_entity.id
_entity.type
_entity.pdbx_description
1 polymer ?
#
loop_
_entity_poly.entity_id
_entity_poly.type
_entity_poly.pdbx_seq_one_letter_code
_entity_poly.pdbx_strand_id
1 'polypeptide(L)'
;MYALLRNFLTALKHMAKGDKWYYIWLAFLSFFIVVGVVSYIRQLNSGLILTAMRDQVSWGFYISNFTYLVGVAAAAVLLVVPAYIYNFKPIKEIVLFGELLAVTAITMCILFILVDM
;
A
#
# COMPACT_ATOMS: atom_id res chain seq x y z
N MET A 1 27.83 -10.53 -2.67
CA MET A 1 27.09 -10.32 -1.39
C MET A 1 27.37 -8.94 -0.78
N TYR A 2 28.61 -8.62 -0.37
CA TYR A 2 28.95 -7.33 0.29
C TYR A 2 28.65 -6.07 -0.55
N ALA A 3 28.91 -6.10 -1.86
CA ALA A 3 28.60 -4.97 -2.75
C ALA A 3 27.10 -4.68 -2.86
N LEU A 4 26.25 -5.72 -2.85
CA LEU A 4 24.80 -5.60 -2.91
C LEU A 4 24.26 -4.91 -1.65
N LEU A 5 24.74 -5.36 -0.48
CA LEU A 5 24.32 -4.82 0.82
C LEU A 5 24.74 -3.35 0.98
N ARG A 6 25.96 -2.99 0.52
CA ARG A 6 26.43 -1.61 0.48
C ARG A 6 25.59 -0.73 -0.45
N ASN A 7 25.27 -1.22 -1.65
CA ASN A 7 24.46 -0.48 -2.61
C ASN A 7 23.04 -0.25 -2.09
N PHE A 8 22.45 -1.25 -1.44
CA PHE A 8 21.13 -1.14 -0.82
C PHE A 8 21.10 -0.09 0.31
N LEU A 9 22.09 -0.13 1.22
CA LEU A 9 22.22 0.87 2.29
C LEU A 9 22.44 2.28 1.73
N THR A 10 23.18 2.41 0.63
CA THR A 10 23.43 3.70 -0.03
C THR A 10 22.14 4.25 -0.65
N ALA A 11 21.34 3.40 -1.30
CA ALA A 11 20.04 3.78 -1.83
C ALA A 11 19.09 4.25 -0.72
N LEU A 12 19.05 3.54 0.40
CA LEU A 12 18.21 3.89 1.57
C LEU A 12 18.61 5.25 2.17
N LYS A 13 19.92 5.53 2.24
CA LYS A 13 20.45 6.82 2.68
C LYS A 13 20.09 7.96 1.73
N HIS A 14 20.02 7.70 0.43
CA HIS A 14 19.57 8.68 -0.55
C HIS A 14 18.08 8.94 -0.47
N MET A 15 17.26 7.90 -0.24
CA MET A 15 15.82 8.05 -0.05
C MET A 15 15.49 8.93 1.17
N ALA A 16 16.28 8.84 2.24
CA ALA A 16 16.05 9.61 3.48
C ALA A 16 16.46 11.10 3.40
N LYS A 17 17.12 11.52 2.33
CA LYS A 17 17.54 12.92 2.11
C LYS A 17 16.59 13.59 1.13
N GLY A 18 15.88 14.62 1.59
CA GLY A 18 14.98 15.41 0.74
C GLY A 18 14.94 16.88 1.14
N ASP A 19 14.13 17.65 0.41
CA ASP A 19 13.86 19.06 0.72
C ASP A 19 12.88 19.22 1.89
N LYS A 20 12.66 20.44 2.38
CA LYS A 20 11.71 20.74 3.46
C LYS A 20 10.32 20.16 3.19
N TRP A 21 9.84 20.25 1.94
CA TRP A 21 8.55 19.70 1.52
C TRP A 21 8.47 18.18 1.63
N TYR A 22 9.58 17.48 1.35
CA TYR A 22 9.65 16.03 1.51
C TYR A 22 9.44 15.63 2.97
N TYR A 23 10.11 16.30 3.91
CA TYR A 23 9.94 16.01 5.33
C TYR A 23 8.54 16.37 5.85
N ILE A 24 7.94 17.47 5.36
CA ILE A 24 6.55 17.81 5.69
C ILE A 24 5.60 16.72 5.21
N TRP A 25 5.78 16.22 3.99
CA TRP A 25 4.96 15.15 3.43
C TRP A 25 5.10 13.84 4.23
N LEU A 26 6.34 13.47 4.60
CA LEU A 26 6.57 12.31 5.46
C LEU A 26 5.91 12.46 6.83
N ALA A 27 6.01 13.65 7.45
CA ALA A 27 5.40 13.90 8.75
C ALA A 27 3.86 13.80 8.66
N PHE A 28 3.28 14.33 7.59
CA PHE A 28 1.85 14.21 7.30
C PHE A 28 1.41 12.75 7.16
N LEU A 29 2.10 11.93 6.36
CA LEU A 29 1.78 10.51 6.22
C LEU A 29 1.98 9.74 7.53
N SER A 30 3.06 10.02 8.26
CA SER A 30 3.35 9.38 9.55
C SER A 30 2.27 9.68 10.59
N PHE A 31 1.72 10.90 10.58
CA PHE A 31 0.60 11.28 11.44
C PHE A 31 -0.61 10.36 11.21
N PHE A 32 -1.03 10.13 9.96
CA PHE A 32 -2.15 9.21 9.67
C PHE A 32 -1.85 7.77 10.05
N ILE A 33 -0.62 7.30 9.87
CA ILE A 33 -0.21 5.96 10.30
C ILE A 33 -0.36 5.83 11.82
N VAL A 34 0.10 6.81 12.60
CA VAL A 34 -0.03 6.80 14.07
C VAL A 34 -1.50 6.80 14.48
N VAL A 35 -2.34 7.64 13.86
CA VAL A 35 -3.79 7.65 14.12
C VAL A 35 -4.43 6.30 13.81
N GLY A 36 -4.04 5.67 12.70
CA GLY A 36 -4.50 4.33 12.31
C GLY A 36 -4.11 3.26 13.31
N VAL A 37 -2.84 3.24 13.74
CA VAL A 37 -2.33 2.29 14.74
C VAL A 37 -3.04 2.46 16.09
N VAL A 38 -3.21 3.70 16.57
CA VAL A 38 -3.94 3.96 17.82
C VAL A 38 -5.39 3.50 17.73
N SER A 39 -6.05 3.72 16.59
CA SER A 39 -7.43 3.25 16.37
C SER A 39 -7.51 1.72 16.31
N TYR A 40 -6.54 1.06 15.67
CA TYR A 40 -6.47 -0.39 15.62
C TYR A 40 -6.23 -1.01 16.99
N ILE A 41 -5.36 -0.43 17.82
CA ILE A 41 -5.16 -0.88 19.21
C ILE A 41 -6.48 -0.80 20.01
N ARG A 42 -7.27 0.26 19.81
CA ARG A 42 -8.59 0.38 20.46
C ARG A 42 -9.56 -0.69 19.96
N GLN A 43 -9.56 -0.97 18.67
CA GLN A 43 -10.36 -2.05 18.08
C GLN A 43 -9.97 -3.43 18.61
N LEU A 44 -8.67 -3.72 18.78
CA LEU A 44 -8.23 -5.00 19.36
C LEU A 44 -8.75 -5.22 20.78
N ASN A 45 -8.90 -4.15 21.57
CA ASN A 45 -9.39 -4.24 22.95
C ASN A 45 -10.93 -4.30 23.05
N SER A 46 -11.64 -3.55 22.21
CA SER A 46 -13.10 -3.43 22.25
C SER A 46 -13.83 -4.33 21.25
N GLY A 47 -13.09 -5.01 20.38
CA GLY A 47 -13.62 -5.79 19.26
C GLY A 47 -14.09 -4.93 18.08
N LEU A 48 -14.62 -5.61 17.06
CA LEU A 48 -15.11 -4.98 15.82
C LEU A 48 -16.31 -4.05 16.03
N ILE A 49 -16.94 -4.02 17.22
CA ILE A 49 -18.09 -3.15 17.49
C ILE A 49 -17.78 -1.65 17.30
N LEU A 50 -16.52 -1.23 17.48
CA LEU A 50 -16.08 0.15 17.25
C LEU A 50 -16.18 0.59 15.78
N THR A 51 -16.23 -0.36 14.85
CA THR A 51 -16.28 -0.10 13.41
C THR A 51 -17.71 0.18 12.91
N ALA A 52 -18.70 0.14 13.80
CA ALA A 52 -20.12 0.25 13.50
C ALA A 52 -20.67 -0.86 12.56
N MET A 53 -19.94 -1.98 12.41
CA MET A 53 -20.44 -3.18 11.76
C MET A 53 -21.53 -3.85 12.60
N ARG A 54 -22.49 -4.49 11.93
CA ARG A 54 -23.61 -5.22 12.53
C ARG A 54 -23.67 -6.63 11.94
N ASP A 55 -24.34 -7.56 12.60
CA ASP A 55 -24.47 -8.95 12.11
C ASP A 55 -25.03 -9.04 10.67
N GLN A 56 -25.96 -8.14 10.31
CA GLN A 56 -26.52 -8.05 8.96
C GLN A 56 -25.56 -7.48 7.90
N VAL A 57 -24.58 -6.67 8.32
CA VAL A 57 -23.57 -6.03 7.44
C VAL A 57 -22.22 -6.18 8.13
N SER A 58 -21.67 -7.39 8.03
CA SER A 58 -20.38 -7.78 8.60
C SER A 58 -19.19 -7.34 7.75
N TRP A 59 -19.42 -6.93 6.49
CA TRP A 59 -18.41 -6.48 5.54
C TRP A 59 -18.49 -4.97 5.36
N GLY A 60 -18.03 -4.25 6.39
CA GLY A 60 -17.99 -2.79 6.40
C GLY A 60 -16.86 -2.21 5.55
N PHE A 61 -16.20 -1.18 6.07
CA PHE A 61 -15.14 -0.48 5.36
C PHE A 61 -13.94 -1.36 5.00
N TYR A 62 -13.58 -2.36 5.81
CA TYR A 62 -12.41 -3.18 5.57
C TYR A 62 -12.54 -4.04 4.31
N ILE A 63 -13.57 -4.89 4.25
CA ILE A 63 -13.79 -5.77 3.08
C ILE A 63 -14.19 -4.97 1.82
N SER A 64 -14.89 -3.85 1.98
CA SER A 64 -15.20 -2.95 0.86
C SER A 64 -13.93 -2.35 0.24
N ASN A 65 -12.99 -1.86 1.06
CA ASN A 65 -11.72 -1.31 0.55
C ASN A 65 -10.78 -2.40 0.01
N PHE A 66 -10.79 -3.59 0.62
CA PHE A 66 -10.08 -4.75 0.09
C PHE A 66 -10.51 -5.07 -1.35
N THR A 67 -11.81 -5.25 -1.59
CA THR A 67 -12.31 -5.58 -2.94
C THR A 67 -12.02 -4.48 -3.96
N TYR A 68 -12.11 -3.21 -3.55
CA TYR A 68 -11.70 -2.06 -4.37
C TYR A 68 -10.22 -2.14 -4.78
N LEU A 69 -9.32 -2.36 -3.83
CA LEU A 69 -7.88 -2.41 -4.09
C LEU A 69 -7.45 -3.65 -4.88
N VAL A 70 -8.15 -4.78 -4.73
CA VAL A 70 -7.98 -5.94 -5.62
C VAL A 70 -8.28 -5.54 -7.07
N GLY A 71 -9.34 -4.76 -7.30
CA GLY A 71 -9.66 -4.20 -8.62
C GLY A 71 -8.55 -3.27 -9.16
N VAL A 72 -8.02 -2.38 -8.31
CA VAL A 72 -6.89 -1.49 -8.67
C VAL A 72 -5.63 -2.30 -9.04
N ALA A 73 -5.31 -3.34 -8.25
CA ALA A 73 -4.18 -4.21 -8.53
C ALA A 73 -4.36 -4.98 -9.84
N ALA A 74 -5.56 -5.51 -10.11
CA ALA A 74 -5.87 -6.18 -11.37
C ALA A 74 -5.73 -5.25 -12.59
N ALA A 75 -6.19 -4.00 -12.47
CA ALA A 75 -6.04 -2.99 -13.52
C ALA A 75 -4.56 -2.66 -13.80
N ALA A 76 -3.73 -2.58 -12.75
CA ALA A 76 -2.29 -2.37 -12.89
C ALA A 76 -1.61 -3.54 -13.64
N VAL A 77 -1.93 -4.79 -13.28
CA VAL A 77 -1.41 -5.99 -13.96
C VAL A 77 -1.84 -6.05 -15.43
N LEU A 78 -3.08 -5.64 -15.74
CA LEU A 78 -3.58 -5.61 -17.12
C LEU A 78 -2.76 -4.67 -18.01
N LEU A 79 -2.21 -3.57 -17.47
CA LEU A 79 -1.29 -2.68 -18.19
C LEU A 79 0.09 -3.32 -18.37
N VAL A 80 0.56 -4.04 -17.35
CA VAL A 80 1.89 -4.69 -17.31
C VAL A 80 2.03 -5.80 -18.36
N VAL A 81 1.05 -6.69 -18.46
CA VAL A 81 1.07 -7.88 -19.33
C VAL A 81 1.39 -7.56 -20.81
N PRO A 82 0.64 -6.69 -21.52
CA PRO A 82 0.90 -6.41 -22.93
C PRO A 82 2.24 -5.70 -23.15
N ALA A 83 2.71 -4.90 -22.20
CA ALA A 83 3.97 -4.20 -22.35
C ALA A 83 5.18 -5.17 -22.38
N TYR A 84 5.13 -6.22 -21.57
CA TYR A 84 6.17 -7.26 -21.57
C TYR A 84 6.00 -8.27 -22.70
N ILE A 85 4.77 -8.67 -23.04
CA ILE A 85 4.53 -9.63 -24.12
C ILE A 85 4.85 -9.03 -25.49
N TYR A 86 4.34 -7.84 -25.79
CA TYR A 86 4.53 -7.19 -27.10
C TYR A 86 5.81 -6.35 -27.18
N ASN A 87 6.64 -6.32 -26.12
CA ASN A 87 7.90 -5.57 -26.05
C ASN A 87 7.77 -4.10 -26.51
N PHE A 88 6.63 -3.48 -26.23
CA PHE A 88 6.31 -2.13 -26.70
C PHE A 88 7.00 -1.08 -25.84
N LYS A 89 8.18 -0.62 -26.31
CA LYS A 89 9.09 0.28 -25.57
C LYS A 89 8.42 1.52 -24.96
N PRO A 90 7.51 2.25 -25.63
CA PRO A 90 6.92 3.48 -25.07
C PRO A 90 6.06 3.26 -23.82
N ILE A 91 5.42 2.09 -23.66
CA ILE A 91 4.57 1.81 -22.50
C ILE A 91 5.39 1.36 -21.29
N LYS A 92 6.64 0.93 -21.50
CA LYS A 92 7.48 0.35 -20.45
C LYS A 92 7.79 1.31 -19.29
N GLU A 93 7.86 2.61 -19.55
CA GLU A 93 8.05 3.63 -18.49
C GLU A 93 6.81 3.76 -17.60
N ILE A 94 5.60 3.63 -18.18
CA ILE A 94 4.32 3.69 -17.45
C ILE A 94 4.10 2.41 -16.63
N VAL A 95 4.56 1.27 -17.16
CA VAL A 95 4.47 -0.05 -16.51
C VAL A 95 5.16 -0.07 -15.16
N LEU A 96 6.30 0.62 -15.02
CA LEU A 96 7.01 0.70 -13.75
C LEU A 96 6.13 1.28 -12.64
N PHE A 97 5.36 2.33 -12.92
CA PHE A 97 4.41 2.89 -11.97
C PHE A 97 3.26 1.92 -11.68
N GLY A 98 2.81 1.18 -12.70
CA GLY A 98 1.83 0.11 -12.54
C GLY A 98 2.29 -1.00 -11.60
N GLU A 99 3.54 -1.46 -11.74
CA GLU A 99 4.12 -2.49 -10.86
C GLU A 99 4.21 -2.00 -9.41
N LEU A 100 4.70 -0.78 -9.18
CA LEU A 100 4.76 -0.18 -7.84
C LEU A 100 3.36 -0.04 -7.23
N LEU A 101 2.38 0.38 -8.03
CA LEU A 101 0.98 0.46 -7.60
C LEU A 101 0.42 -0.92 -7.23
N ALA A 102 0.66 -1.94 -8.05
CA ALA A 102 0.21 -3.30 -7.78
C ALA A 102 0.76 -3.84 -6.44
N VAL A 103 2.06 -3.64 -6.18
CA VAL A 103 2.71 -4.07 -4.93
C VAL A 103 2.10 -3.34 -3.72
N THR A 104 1.93 -2.02 -3.80
CA THR A 104 1.34 -1.24 -2.71
C THR A 104 -0.14 -1.60 -2.46
N ALA A 105 -0.93 -1.80 -3.53
CA ALA A 105 -2.33 -2.20 -3.43
C ALA A 105 -2.49 -3.58 -2.78
N ILE A 106 -1.70 -4.58 -3.20
CA ILE A 106 -1.73 -5.93 -2.59
C ILE A 106 -1.32 -5.89 -1.12
N THR A 107 -0.30 -5.09 -0.78
CA THR A 107 0.12 -4.90 0.62
C THR A 107 -1.03 -4.36 1.47
N MET A 108 -1.77 -3.36 0.96
CA MET A 108 -2.95 -2.83 1.63
C MET A 108 -4.10 -3.84 1.71
N CYS A 109 -4.32 -4.66 0.67
CA CYS A 109 -5.31 -5.74 0.71
C CYS A 109 -5.07 -6.70 1.87
N ILE A 110 -3.81 -7.11 2.07
CA ILE A 110 -3.43 -8.00 3.18
C ILE A 110 -3.69 -7.31 4.53
N LEU A 111 -3.34 -6.03 4.65
CA LEU A 111 -3.58 -5.26 5.88
C LEU A 111 -5.08 -5.14 6.19
N PHE A 112 -5.93 -4.89 5.20
CA PHE A 112 -7.38 -4.79 5.42
C PHE A 112 -7.99 -6.10 5.90
N ILE A 113 -7.57 -7.24 5.35
CA ILE A 113 -8.00 -8.55 5.84
C ILE A 113 -7.52 -8.77 7.28
N LEU A 114 -6.25 -8.46 7.56
CA LEU A 114 -5.68 -8.65 8.90
C LEU A 114 -6.38 -7.82 9.97
N VAL A 115 -6.81 -6.60 9.64
CA VAL A 115 -7.51 -5.71 10.56
C VAL A 115 -8.98 -6.09 10.75
N ASP A 116 -9.57 -6.81 9.81
CA ASP A 116 -10.95 -7.32 9.90
C ASP A 116 -11.07 -8.59 10.77
N MET A 117 -9.94 -9.26 11.05
CA MET A 117 -9.87 -10.39 11.97
C MET A 117 -9.87 -9.95 13.43
#